data_AF-A0A535B0M4-F1
#
_entry.id   AF-A0A535B0M4-F1
#
_cell.length_a   1.000
_cell.length_b   1.000
_cell.length_c   1.000
_cell.angle_alpha   90.00
_cell.angle_beta   90.00
_cell.angle_gamma   90.00
#
_symmetry.space_group_name_H-M   'P 1'
#
loop_
_entity.id
_entity.type
_entity.pdbx_description
1 polymer ?
#
loop_
_entity_poly.entity_id
_entity_poly.type
_entity_poly.pdbx_seq_one_letter_code
_entity_poly.pdbx_strand_id
1 'polypeptide(L)'
;MAEYDRIETETETHRLEKAVRSLVEGARLPLGRGHVELSPVDGVHETPGGQLLLTLIVHLLARMKGLVSHISIVGATEAPRMEGVPLPGRKLIEGLNRLVESLSGPASEYTTQFRLGRSAQEPDVRLALGSRTSGPVDLLLGSDAWRALLGSHARDSRWTDRCPLGPYLSACLAASEVFKRLLRINFGWSEGEFLSDLAFSLLNYEDGETAQVGPDISELILSDLAVAGAGAGGTASLYTLASFPQLAGQLTVVEPGNLKISNLGRYLMSDYQQVHDGVSKLSSVQSFLSSFAPDLTVGPHVRYARGSVGCADLES
;
A
#
# COMPACT_ATOMS: atom_id res chain seq x y z
N MET A 1 8.86 -41.35 20.72
CA MET A 1 7.72 -40.42 20.60
C MET A 1 8.18 -39.29 19.71
N ALA A 2 7.87 -39.36 18.42
CA ALA A 2 8.22 -38.31 17.48
C ALA A 2 7.31 -37.10 17.75
N GLU A 3 7.91 -35.94 18.01
CA GLU A 3 7.24 -34.66 17.84
C GLU A 3 6.77 -34.61 16.40
N TYR A 4 5.47 -34.79 16.20
CA TYR A 4 4.82 -34.33 14.98
C TYR A 4 5.11 -32.84 14.88
N ASP A 5 5.87 -32.44 13.86
CA ASP A 5 5.92 -31.07 13.37
C ASP A 5 4.47 -30.56 13.31
N ARG A 6 4.09 -29.72 14.27
CA ARG A 6 2.83 -28.98 14.18
C ARG A 6 3.02 -28.08 12.98
N ILE A 7 2.35 -28.41 11.87
CA ILE A 7 2.19 -27.48 10.75
C ILE A 7 1.52 -26.24 11.35
N GLU A 8 2.30 -25.17 11.56
CA GLU A 8 1.75 -23.90 11.99
C GLU A 8 0.75 -23.44 10.93
N THR A 9 -0.51 -23.29 11.35
CA THR A 9 -1.55 -22.75 10.48
C THR A 9 -1.17 -21.31 10.14
N GLU A 10 -0.89 -21.05 8.86
CA GLU A 10 -0.56 -19.72 8.36
C GLU A 10 -1.77 -18.78 8.62
N THR A 11 -1.54 -17.64 9.28
CA THR A 11 -2.56 -16.62 9.57
C THR A 11 -2.38 -15.37 8.70
N GLU A 12 -3.34 -14.45 8.75
CA GLU A 12 -3.25 -13.14 8.08
C GLU A 12 -2.04 -12.32 8.55
N THR A 13 -1.69 -12.42 9.84
CA THR A 13 -0.63 -11.66 10.51
C THR A 13 0.69 -12.39 10.63
N HIS A 14 0.76 -13.68 10.27
CA HIS A 14 1.93 -14.53 10.51
C HIS A 14 3.26 -13.89 10.10
N ARG A 15 3.32 -13.24 8.93
CA ARG A 15 4.55 -12.55 8.48
C ARG A 15 4.86 -11.27 9.26
N LEU A 16 3.83 -10.51 9.64
CA LEU A 16 3.99 -9.31 10.44
C LEU A 16 4.46 -9.68 11.86
N GLU A 17 3.86 -10.69 12.48
CA GLU A 17 4.28 -11.20 13.79
C GLU A 17 5.73 -11.67 13.77
N LYS A 18 6.13 -12.41 12.73
CA LYS A 18 7.51 -12.83 12.55
C LYS A 18 8.45 -11.63 12.44
N ALA A 19 8.08 -10.59 11.67
CA ALA A 19 8.88 -9.38 11.53
C ALA A 19 9.01 -8.62 12.86
N VAL A 20 7.90 -8.42 13.58
CA VAL A 20 7.90 -7.74 14.89
C VAL A 20 8.73 -8.50 15.91
N ARG A 21 8.57 -9.82 16.01
CA ARG A 21 9.36 -10.66 16.94
C ARG A 21 10.85 -10.72 16.60
N SER A 22 11.22 -10.49 15.33
CA SER A 22 12.63 -10.38 14.95
C SER A 22 13.29 -9.07 15.40
N LEU A 23 12.49 -8.05 15.70
CA LEU A 23 12.96 -6.73 16.15
C LEU A 23 12.83 -6.56 17.67
N VAL A 24 11.81 -7.18 18.27
CA VAL A 24 11.50 -7.04 19.70
C VAL A 24 11.20 -8.42 20.27
N GLU A 25 12.07 -8.89 21.16
CA GLU A 25 11.90 -10.17 21.84
C GLU A 25 10.61 -10.17 22.68
N GLY A 26 9.81 -11.24 22.56
CA GLY A 26 8.57 -11.40 23.32
C GLY A 26 7.40 -10.53 22.86
N ALA A 27 7.55 -9.71 21.81
CA ALA A 27 6.47 -8.90 21.29
C ALA A 27 5.27 -9.74 20.83
N ARG A 28 4.07 -9.22 21.13
CA ARG A 28 2.79 -9.86 20.78
C ARG A 28 1.85 -8.84 20.12
N LEU A 29 1.04 -9.35 19.21
CA LEU A 29 -0.11 -8.64 18.66
C LEU A 29 -1.38 -9.09 19.43
N PRO A 30 -2.43 -8.25 19.47
CA PRO A 30 -2.44 -6.88 18.97
C PRO A 30 -1.68 -5.95 19.93
N LEU A 31 -1.19 -4.82 19.42
CA LEU A 31 -0.56 -3.80 20.24
C LEU A 31 -1.60 -3.11 21.12
N GLY A 32 -1.20 -2.69 22.32
CA GLY A 32 -2.04 -1.90 23.22
C GLY A 32 -2.30 -0.48 22.69
N ARG A 33 -1.35 0.06 21.93
CA ARG A 33 -1.41 1.35 21.24
C ARG A 33 -1.24 1.14 19.74
N GLY A 34 -2.14 1.72 18.95
CA GLY A 34 -2.28 1.44 17.52
C GLY A 34 -3.25 2.38 16.79
N HIS A 35 -3.54 3.55 17.36
CA HIS A 35 -4.38 4.56 16.73
C HIS A 35 -3.53 5.55 15.93
N VAL A 36 -3.76 5.59 14.61
CA VAL A 36 -3.12 6.50 13.68
C VAL A 36 -4.12 7.55 13.21
N GLU A 37 -3.76 8.83 13.33
CA GLU A 37 -4.52 9.94 12.77
C GLU A 37 -3.86 10.44 11.50
N LEU A 38 -4.65 10.59 10.44
CA LEU A 38 -4.25 11.20 9.17
C LEU A 38 -5.00 12.53 9.03
N SER A 39 -4.27 13.61 8.84
CA SER A 39 -4.82 14.95 8.68
C SER A 39 -4.46 15.54 7.32
N PRO A 40 -5.28 15.33 6.27
CA PRO A 40 -5.23 16.15 5.07
C PRO A 40 -5.51 17.60 5.44
N VAL A 41 -4.55 18.49 5.20
CA VAL A 41 -4.68 19.94 5.42
C VAL A 41 -4.82 20.65 4.07
N ASP A 42 -5.17 21.95 4.08
CA ASP A 42 -5.17 22.80 2.88
C ASP A 42 -5.99 22.25 1.68
N GLY A 43 -6.95 21.37 1.93
CA GLY A 43 -7.78 20.75 0.88
C GLY A 43 -7.06 19.68 0.05
N VAL A 44 -5.92 19.14 0.48
CA VAL A 44 -5.15 18.17 -0.33
C VAL A 44 -5.94 16.89 -0.66
N HIS A 45 -6.93 16.50 0.14
CA HIS A 45 -7.81 15.36 -0.17
C HIS A 45 -8.66 15.57 -1.44
N GLU A 46 -8.74 16.81 -1.94
CA GLU A 46 -9.45 17.17 -3.17
C GLU A 46 -8.52 17.21 -4.40
N THR A 47 -7.27 16.77 -4.25
CA THR A 47 -6.24 16.82 -5.31
C THR A 47 -5.81 15.41 -5.73
N PRO A 48 -5.31 15.20 -6.97
CA PRO A 48 -4.88 13.87 -7.43
C PRO A 48 -3.78 13.27 -6.56
N GLY A 49 -2.69 14.02 -6.33
CA GLY A 49 -1.57 13.56 -5.52
C GLY A 49 -1.97 13.27 -4.07
N GLY A 50 -2.86 14.10 -3.50
CA GLY A 50 -3.34 13.89 -2.14
C GLY A 50 -4.23 12.67 -2.00
N GLN A 51 -5.13 12.40 -2.97
CA GLN A 51 -5.94 11.18 -2.98
C GLN A 51 -5.09 9.92 -3.18
N LEU A 52 -4.09 9.95 -4.05
CA LEU A 52 -3.15 8.84 -4.25
C LEU A 52 -2.38 8.52 -2.97
N LEU A 53 -1.77 9.54 -2.35
CA LEU A 53 -1.02 9.38 -1.09
C LEU A 53 -1.94 8.84 0.02
N LEU A 54 -3.09 9.48 0.23
CA LEU A 54 -4.04 9.10 1.28
C LEU A 54 -4.59 7.68 1.08
N THR A 55 -4.86 7.31 -0.17
CA THR A 55 -5.32 5.96 -0.52
C THR A 55 -4.28 4.91 -0.16
N LEU A 56 -3.04 5.06 -0.64
CA LEU A 56 -2.04 4.04 -0.40
C LEU A 56 -1.66 3.97 1.09
N ILE A 57 -1.55 5.10 1.79
CA ILE A 57 -1.19 5.04 3.21
C ILE A 57 -2.27 4.36 4.04
N VAL A 58 -3.56 4.65 3.82
CA VAL A 58 -4.66 3.94 4.47
C VAL A 58 -4.62 2.45 4.14
N HIS A 59 -4.33 2.11 2.89
CA HIS A 59 -4.22 0.72 2.43
C HIS A 59 -3.12 -0.05 3.16
N LEU A 60 -1.93 0.56 3.29
CA LEU A 60 -0.79 -0.04 3.99
C LEU A 60 -1.09 -0.18 5.48
N LEU A 61 -1.61 0.87 6.12
CA LEU A 61 -1.93 0.87 7.55
C LEU A 61 -2.99 -0.18 7.89
N ALA A 62 -4.07 -0.30 7.10
CA ALA A 62 -5.11 -1.28 7.34
C ALA A 62 -4.65 -2.74 7.14
N ARG A 63 -3.56 -2.96 6.39
CA ARG A 63 -2.94 -4.29 6.24
C ARG A 63 -1.96 -4.62 7.37
N MET A 64 -1.54 -3.64 8.18
CA MET A 64 -0.74 -3.85 9.40
C MET A 64 -1.61 -4.34 10.56
N LYS A 65 -2.42 -5.38 10.32
CA LYS A 65 -3.40 -5.92 11.27
C LYS A 65 -2.76 -6.29 12.60
N GLY A 66 -3.42 -5.92 13.70
CA GLY A 66 -2.90 -6.11 15.06
C GLY A 66 -1.85 -5.08 15.47
N LEU A 67 -1.17 -4.42 14.52
CA LEU A 67 -0.28 -3.28 14.81
C LEU A 67 -1.03 -1.95 14.72
N VAL A 68 -1.85 -1.76 13.68
CA VAL A 68 -2.78 -0.63 13.55
C VAL A 68 -4.21 -1.11 13.83
N SER A 69 -4.80 -0.60 14.90
CA SER A 69 -6.17 -0.94 15.32
C SER A 69 -7.20 0.11 14.89
N HIS A 70 -6.79 1.37 14.76
CA HIS A 70 -7.67 2.47 14.40
C HIS A 70 -6.98 3.45 13.44
N ILE A 71 -7.71 3.87 12.42
CA ILE A 71 -7.33 4.95 11.49
C ILE A 71 -8.42 6.02 11.58
N SER A 72 -8.04 7.24 11.93
CA SER A 72 -8.95 8.39 11.87
C SER A 72 -8.49 9.40 10.83
N ILE A 73 -9.42 9.90 10.01
CA ILE A 73 -9.15 11.01 9.09
C ILE A 73 -9.76 12.29 9.64
N VAL A 74 -8.93 13.30 9.87
CA VAL A 74 -9.35 14.60 10.43
C VAL A 74 -9.08 15.71 9.41
N GLY A 75 -10.02 16.66 9.28
CA GLY A 75 -9.86 17.80 8.37
C GLY A 75 -10.24 17.53 6.91
N ALA A 76 -10.50 16.29 6.53
CA ALA A 76 -11.06 15.96 5.22
C ALA A 76 -12.59 16.04 5.23
N THR A 77 -13.14 16.54 4.13
CA THR A 77 -14.55 16.40 3.78
C THR A 77 -14.71 15.37 2.67
N GLU A 78 -15.94 14.92 2.45
CA GLU A 78 -16.20 14.02 1.34
C GLU A 78 -15.92 14.71 0.00
N ALA A 79 -15.17 14.03 -0.87
CA ALA A 79 -14.77 14.52 -2.18
C ALA A 79 -15.01 13.44 -3.24
N PRO A 80 -15.27 13.81 -4.51
CA PRO A 80 -15.29 12.84 -5.60
C PRO A 80 -13.96 12.10 -5.70
N ARG A 81 -14.03 10.78 -5.90
CA ARG A 81 -12.84 9.96 -6.21
C ARG A 81 -12.33 10.37 -7.60
N MET A 82 -11.07 10.75 -7.67
CA MET A 82 -10.43 11.12 -8.93
C MET A 82 -10.09 9.90 -9.80
N GLU A 83 -9.91 10.14 -11.10
CA GLU A 83 -9.35 9.13 -12.02
C GLU A 83 -7.94 8.71 -11.56
N GLY A 84 -7.59 7.45 -11.77
CA GLY A 84 -6.30 6.89 -11.33
C GLY A 84 -6.22 6.58 -9.83
N VAL A 85 -7.24 6.87 -9.03
CA VAL A 85 -7.29 6.48 -7.62
C VAL A 85 -7.99 5.11 -7.50
N PRO A 86 -7.26 4.02 -7.21
CA PRO A 86 -7.81 2.66 -7.21
C PRO A 86 -8.61 2.35 -5.93
N LEU A 87 -9.71 3.08 -5.73
CA LEU A 87 -10.67 2.90 -4.64
C LEU A 87 -12.04 2.45 -5.16
N PRO A 88 -12.75 1.56 -4.45
CA PRO A 88 -14.13 1.24 -4.77
C PRO A 88 -15.05 2.46 -4.57
N GLY A 89 -16.12 2.54 -5.35
CA GLY A 89 -17.11 3.63 -5.25
C GLY A 89 -16.70 4.91 -5.99
N ARG A 90 -17.46 5.99 -5.76
CA ARG A 90 -17.30 7.29 -6.47
C ARG A 90 -16.79 8.42 -5.58
N LYS A 91 -16.63 8.16 -4.30
CA LYS A 91 -16.30 9.14 -3.27
C LYS A 91 -15.09 8.67 -2.47
N LEU A 92 -14.22 9.59 -2.10
CA LEU A 92 -12.93 9.28 -1.48
C LEU A 92 -13.12 8.62 -0.11
N ILE A 93 -13.82 9.25 0.82
CA ILE A 93 -13.93 8.76 2.20
C ILE A 93 -14.76 7.47 2.25
N GLU A 94 -15.87 7.42 1.51
CA GLU A 94 -16.64 6.18 1.29
C GLU A 94 -15.75 5.04 0.76
N GLY A 95 -14.93 5.32 -0.25
CA GLY A 95 -14.03 4.34 -0.86
C GLY A 95 -12.95 3.85 0.10
N LEU A 96 -12.35 4.75 0.89
CA LEU A 96 -11.39 4.40 1.93
C LEU A 96 -12.02 3.51 3.01
N ASN A 97 -13.23 3.84 3.46
CA ASN A 97 -13.94 3.02 4.45
C ASN A 97 -14.20 1.61 3.90
N ARG A 98 -14.72 1.49 2.67
CA ARG A 98 -14.94 0.20 2.01
C ARG A 98 -13.66 -0.58 1.80
N LEU A 99 -12.56 0.10 1.46
CA LEU A 99 -11.25 -0.53 1.36
C LEU A 99 -10.88 -1.18 2.70
N VAL A 100 -10.92 -0.44 3.79
CA VAL A 100 -10.58 -0.96 5.13
C VAL A 100 -11.50 -2.10 5.55
N GLU A 101 -12.81 -1.97 5.33
CA GLU A 101 -13.80 -3.01 5.60
C GLU A 101 -13.52 -4.28 4.80
N SER A 102 -13.20 -4.17 3.51
CA SER A 102 -12.93 -5.32 2.64
C SER A 102 -11.72 -6.15 3.07
N LEU A 103 -10.83 -5.58 3.88
CA LEU A 103 -9.63 -6.26 4.38
C LEU A 103 -9.90 -7.17 5.56
N SER A 104 -11.10 -7.15 6.14
CA SER A 104 -11.45 -7.98 7.29
C SER A 104 -12.71 -8.80 7.03
N GLY A 105 -12.80 -9.97 7.65
CA GLY A 105 -14.00 -10.78 7.60
C GLY A 105 -14.22 -11.58 8.90
N PRO A 106 -15.22 -12.47 8.92
CA PRO A 106 -15.66 -13.13 10.15
C PRO A 106 -14.58 -13.93 10.87
N ALA A 107 -13.58 -14.44 10.14
CA ALA A 107 -12.47 -15.20 10.71
C ALA A 107 -11.18 -14.38 10.90
N SER A 108 -11.20 -13.06 10.67
CA SER A 108 -10.02 -12.23 10.91
C SER A 108 -9.75 -12.10 12.42
N GLU A 109 -8.53 -12.45 12.84
CA GLU A 109 -8.08 -12.36 14.24
C GLU A 109 -8.05 -10.91 14.72
N TYR A 110 -7.64 -9.99 13.83
CA TYR A 110 -7.58 -8.56 14.08
C TYR A 110 -8.26 -7.79 12.96
N THR A 111 -8.85 -6.66 13.34
CA THR A 111 -9.49 -5.72 12.42
C THR A 111 -8.96 -4.32 12.67
N THR A 112 -8.97 -3.50 11.63
CA THR A 112 -8.65 -2.08 11.71
C THR A 112 -9.94 -1.30 11.54
N GLN A 113 -10.24 -0.41 12.49
CA GLN A 113 -11.40 0.46 12.40
C GLN A 113 -11.05 1.73 11.63
N PHE A 114 -11.96 2.17 10.77
CA PHE A 114 -11.85 3.45 10.05
C PHE A 114 -12.88 4.43 10.58
N ARG A 115 -12.49 5.70 10.81
CA ARG A 115 -13.40 6.76 11.25
C ARG A 115 -13.07 8.09 10.57
N LEU A 116 -14.12 8.85 10.25
CA LEU A 116 -14.01 10.26 9.86
C LEU A 116 -14.21 11.14 11.10
N GLY A 117 -13.38 12.17 11.25
CA GLY A 117 -13.41 13.10 12.37
C GLY A 117 -12.50 12.70 13.53
N ARG A 118 -12.46 13.58 14.54
CA ARG A 118 -11.62 13.38 15.72
C ARG A 118 -12.13 12.20 16.55
N SER A 119 -11.19 11.41 17.06
CA SER A 119 -11.48 10.41 18.09
C SER A 119 -11.58 11.08 19.46
N ALA A 120 -12.32 10.45 20.38
CA ALA A 120 -12.32 10.83 21.79
C ALA A 120 -11.01 10.45 22.50
N GLN A 121 -10.27 9.48 21.94
CA GLN A 121 -8.94 9.09 22.40
C GLN A 121 -7.88 9.83 21.59
N GLU A 122 -6.83 10.30 22.27
CA GLU A 122 -5.67 10.90 21.61
C GLU A 122 -4.96 9.86 20.73
N PRO A 123 -4.63 10.19 19.47
CA PRO A 123 -3.92 9.26 18.59
C PRO A 123 -2.48 9.02 19.06
N ASP A 124 -2.01 7.80 18.84
CA ASP A 124 -0.66 7.35 19.15
C ASP A 124 0.37 7.86 18.13
N VAL A 125 -0.05 8.02 16.86
CA VAL A 125 0.76 8.58 15.78
C VAL A 125 -0.09 9.56 14.96
N ARG A 126 0.42 10.77 14.70
CA ARG A 126 -0.23 11.82 13.89
C ARG A 126 0.56 12.08 12.61
N LEU A 127 -0.08 11.89 11.47
CA LEU A 127 0.47 12.25 10.17
C LEU A 127 -0.36 13.39 9.57
N ALA A 128 0.29 14.39 9.00
CA ALA A 128 -0.39 15.44 8.24
C ALA A 128 0.03 15.36 6.77
N LEU A 129 -0.91 15.56 5.85
CA LEU A 129 -0.64 15.61 4.41
C LEU A 129 -0.88 17.05 3.98
N GLY A 130 0.14 17.70 3.42
CA GLY A 130 0.05 19.06 2.93
C GLY A 130 1.27 19.91 3.27
N SER A 131 1.09 21.23 3.21
CA SER A 131 2.23 22.16 3.27
C SER A 131 2.62 22.57 4.68
N ARG A 132 1.65 22.62 5.61
CA ARG A 132 1.81 23.09 7.00
C ARG A 132 0.78 22.45 7.92
N THR A 133 1.00 22.51 9.22
CA THR A 133 0.00 22.13 10.23
C THR A 133 -0.06 23.18 11.33
N SER A 134 -1.23 23.36 11.95
CA SER A 134 -1.42 24.24 13.10
C SER A 134 -1.30 23.50 14.45
N GLY A 135 -1.09 22.18 14.43
CA GLY A 135 -1.06 21.32 15.62
C GLY A 135 0.11 20.35 15.64
N PRO A 136 0.26 19.56 16.72
CA PRO A 136 1.33 18.57 16.83
C PRO A 136 1.18 17.50 15.75
N VAL A 137 2.27 17.20 15.05
CA VAL A 137 2.35 16.14 14.04
C VAL A 137 3.65 15.37 14.24
N ASP A 138 3.62 14.05 14.07
CA ASP A 138 4.82 13.21 14.08
C ASP A 138 5.60 13.28 12.77
N LEU A 139 4.88 13.45 11.66
CA LEU A 139 5.44 13.56 10.32
C LEU A 139 4.51 14.34 9.38
N LEU A 140 5.06 15.36 8.72
CA LEU A 140 4.38 16.09 7.65
C LEU A 140 4.75 15.46 6.31
N LEU A 141 3.75 15.18 5.48
CA LEU A 141 3.85 14.43 4.23
C LEU A 141 3.51 15.33 3.04
N GLY A 142 4.30 15.15 2.00
CA GLY A 142 4.25 15.87 0.75
C GLY A 142 4.72 15.00 -0.40
N SER A 143 4.35 15.39 -1.61
CA SER A 143 4.82 14.73 -2.83
C SER A 143 4.65 15.62 -4.05
N ASP A 144 5.41 15.29 -5.08
CA ASP A 144 5.10 15.64 -6.47
C ASP A 144 5.13 14.36 -7.32
N ALA A 145 5.16 14.48 -8.64
CA ALA A 145 5.16 13.32 -9.53
C ALA A 145 6.21 12.24 -9.21
N TRP A 146 7.42 12.60 -8.75
CA TRP A 146 8.55 11.67 -8.61
C TRP A 146 9.21 11.66 -7.24
N ARG A 147 8.87 12.61 -6.36
CA ARG A 147 9.48 12.76 -5.05
C ARG A 147 8.53 12.43 -3.91
N ALA A 148 9.07 11.77 -2.90
CA ALA A 148 8.52 11.84 -1.55
C ALA A 148 9.14 13.03 -0.81
N LEU A 149 8.30 13.84 -0.18
CA LEU A 149 8.70 15.05 0.53
C LEU A 149 8.19 14.96 1.97
N LEU A 150 9.09 14.95 2.94
CA LEU A 150 8.79 14.82 4.36
C LEU A 150 9.26 16.08 5.09
N GLY A 151 8.56 16.46 6.15
CA GLY A 151 9.01 17.54 7.02
C GLY A 151 8.97 18.91 6.33
N SER A 152 10.11 19.60 6.33
CA SER A 152 10.24 20.94 5.78
C SER A 152 10.09 20.95 4.25
N HIS A 153 10.46 19.86 3.59
CA HIS A 153 10.32 19.69 2.14
C HIS A 153 8.86 19.51 1.68
N ALA A 154 7.92 19.14 2.57
CA ALA A 154 6.52 18.97 2.21
C ALA A 154 5.86 20.26 1.67
N ARG A 155 6.43 21.44 1.97
CA ARG A 155 6.00 22.73 1.41
C ARG A 155 6.18 22.84 -0.10
N ASP A 156 7.07 22.03 -0.68
CA ASP A 156 7.41 22.04 -2.11
C ASP A 156 6.54 21.07 -2.93
N SER A 157 5.51 20.50 -2.29
CA SER A 157 4.59 19.53 -2.90
C SER A 157 3.85 20.11 -4.10
N ARG A 158 3.61 19.25 -5.09
CA ARG A 158 2.78 19.54 -6.27
C ARG A 158 1.58 18.61 -6.28
N TRP A 159 0.58 18.96 -5.48
CA TRP A 159 -0.61 18.14 -5.25
C TRP A 159 -1.47 17.90 -6.50
N THR A 160 -1.32 18.75 -7.53
CA THR A 160 -2.02 18.62 -8.81
C THR A 160 -1.40 17.61 -9.77
N ASP A 161 -0.17 17.16 -9.51
CA ASP A 161 0.48 16.13 -10.32
C ASP A 161 -0.31 14.82 -10.20
N ARG A 162 -0.45 14.10 -11.32
CA ARG A 162 -1.25 12.87 -11.43
C ARG A 162 -0.41 11.60 -11.42
N CYS A 163 0.91 11.71 -11.60
CA CYS A 163 1.81 10.58 -11.50
C CYS A 163 1.80 9.98 -10.07
N PRO A 164 1.57 8.66 -9.92
CA PRO A 164 1.43 8.03 -8.60
C PRO A 164 2.76 7.78 -7.88
N LEU A 165 3.91 7.91 -8.56
CA LEU A 165 5.20 7.45 -8.03
C LEU A 165 5.60 8.18 -6.73
N GLY A 166 5.64 9.51 -6.75
CA GLY A 166 5.98 10.29 -5.55
C GLY A 166 4.98 10.14 -4.40
N PRO A 167 3.65 10.27 -4.62
CA PRO A 167 2.64 10.02 -3.60
C PRO A 167 2.77 8.62 -2.97
N TYR A 168 3.02 7.59 -3.78
CA TYR A 168 3.13 6.22 -3.30
C TYR A 168 4.42 5.96 -2.54
N LEU A 169 5.53 6.57 -2.96
CA LEU A 169 6.76 6.53 -2.18
C LEU A 169 6.56 7.21 -0.82
N SER A 170 5.92 8.39 -0.78
CA SER A 170 5.66 9.11 0.47
C SER A 170 4.79 8.28 1.42
N ALA A 171 3.77 7.59 0.89
CA ALA A 171 2.92 6.70 1.69
C ALA A 171 3.71 5.50 2.24
N CYS A 172 4.60 4.89 1.47
CA CYS A 172 5.45 3.78 1.92
C CYS A 172 6.41 4.19 3.04
N LEU A 173 7.04 5.36 2.92
CA LEU A 173 7.92 5.91 3.96
C LEU A 173 7.12 6.22 5.23
N ALA A 174 5.96 6.87 5.10
CA ALA A 174 5.10 7.20 6.22
C ALA A 174 4.59 5.95 6.97
N ALA A 175 4.16 4.92 6.23
CA ALA A 175 3.74 3.65 6.83
C ALA A 175 4.88 2.98 7.61
N SER A 176 6.11 3.08 7.12
CA SER A 176 7.30 2.58 7.81
C SER A 176 7.59 3.38 9.09
N GLU A 177 7.44 4.70 9.06
CA GLU A 177 7.56 5.55 10.26
C GLU A 177 6.48 5.23 11.30
N VAL A 178 5.24 4.97 10.88
CA VAL A 178 4.17 4.52 11.78
C VAL A 178 4.55 3.20 12.44
N PHE A 179 5.02 2.22 11.68
CA PHE A 179 5.48 0.93 12.22
C PHE A 179 6.54 1.13 13.31
N LYS A 180 7.59 1.91 13.03
CA LYS A 180 8.67 2.22 13.97
C LYS A 180 8.16 2.91 15.24
N ARG A 181 7.29 3.91 15.09
CA ARG A 181 6.73 4.66 16.23
C ARG A 181 5.88 3.77 17.12
N LEU A 182 5.06 2.91 16.54
CA LEU A 182 4.23 1.97 17.29
C LEU A 182 5.08 0.93 18.03
N LEU A 183 6.17 0.42 17.45
CA LEU A 183 7.11 -0.42 18.19
C LEU A 183 7.77 0.32 19.36
N ARG A 184 8.22 1.55 19.15
CA ARG A 184 8.80 2.37 20.22
C ARG A 184 7.83 2.63 21.36
N ILE A 185 6.58 2.98 21.03
CA ILE A 185 5.55 3.32 22.01
C ILE A 185 5.12 2.08 22.82
N ASN A 186 5.02 0.91 22.20
CA ASN A 186 4.54 -0.30 22.87
C ASN A 186 5.66 -1.08 23.58
N PHE A 187 6.89 -1.01 23.09
CA PHE A 187 7.98 -1.87 23.56
C PHE A 187 9.28 -1.14 23.92
N GLY A 188 9.33 0.19 23.76
CA GLY A 188 10.57 0.95 23.96
C GLY A 188 11.62 0.69 22.89
N TRP A 189 11.24 0.12 21.73
CA TRP A 189 12.15 -0.12 20.61
C TRP A 189 12.83 1.18 20.17
N SER A 190 14.16 1.16 20.14
CA SER A 190 15.01 2.33 19.91
C SER A 190 16.00 2.15 18.77
N GLU A 191 15.98 0.99 18.11
CA GLU A 191 16.80 0.74 16.95
C GLU A 191 16.19 1.48 15.75
N GLY A 192 17.00 2.14 14.92
CA GLY A 192 16.52 2.86 13.74
C GLY A 192 16.22 4.35 13.95
N GLU A 193 16.53 5.13 12.92
CA GLU A 193 16.36 6.58 12.90
C GLU A 193 14.98 6.96 12.39
N PHE A 194 14.33 7.95 13.00
CA PHE A 194 13.05 8.47 12.50
C PHE A 194 13.31 9.45 11.36
N LEU A 195 12.68 9.19 10.21
CA LEU A 195 12.63 10.19 9.16
C LEU A 195 11.78 11.36 9.66
N SER A 196 12.34 12.56 9.55
CA SER A 196 11.67 13.80 9.97
C SER A 196 11.73 14.88 8.89
N ASP A 197 12.78 14.91 8.08
CA ASP A 197 12.96 15.82 6.95
C ASP A 197 13.69 15.08 5.83
N LEU A 198 13.05 14.96 4.66
CA LEU A 198 13.61 14.22 3.52
C LEU A 198 12.91 14.66 2.23
N ALA A 199 13.67 15.00 1.20
CA ALA A 199 13.21 14.90 -0.18
C ALA A 199 13.95 13.72 -0.82
N PHE A 200 13.25 12.78 -1.45
CA PHE A 200 13.89 11.68 -2.19
C PHE A 200 13.24 11.52 -3.55
N SER A 201 14.04 11.47 -4.62
CA SER A 201 13.54 11.39 -5.99
C SER A 201 13.74 10.01 -6.61
N LEU A 202 12.66 9.44 -7.15
CA LEU A 202 12.71 8.21 -7.95
C LEU A 202 13.29 8.43 -9.36
N LEU A 203 13.53 9.68 -9.77
CA LEU A 203 14.05 9.99 -11.09
C LEU A 203 15.57 9.87 -11.15
N ASN A 204 16.26 10.46 -10.17
CA ASN A 204 17.73 10.45 -10.10
C ASN A 204 18.29 9.69 -8.90
N TYR A 205 17.43 9.15 -8.02
CA TYR A 205 17.83 8.41 -6.81
C TYR A 205 18.68 9.23 -5.82
N GLU A 206 18.54 10.55 -5.85
CA GLU A 206 19.19 11.49 -4.94
C GLU A 206 18.21 12.01 -3.88
N ASP A 207 18.74 12.57 -2.79
CA ASP A 207 17.99 13.12 -1.66
C ASP A 207 18.30 14.59 -1.35
N GLY A 208 17.52 15.20 -0.45
CA GLY A 208 17.67 16.59 -0.04
C GLY A 208 17.54 17.58 -1.21
N GLU A 209 18.48 18.53 -1.32
CA GLU A 209 18.44 19.55 -2.37
C GLU A 209 18.81 19.01 -3.77
N THR A 210 19.47 17.85 -3.87
CA THR A 210 19.81 17.21 -5.14
C THR A 210 18.69 16.32 -5.68
N ALA A 211 17.64 16.08 -4.90
CA ALA A 211 16.46 15.33 -5.31
C ALA A 211 15.71 16.06 -6.44
N GLN A 212 15.78 15.51 -7.65
CA GLN A 212 15.20 16.16 -8.84
C GLN A 212 13.68 16.07 -8.88
N VAL A 213 13.06 17.19 -9.25
CA VAL A 213 11.65 17.22 -9.63
C VAL A 213 11.50 16.57 -11.00
N GLY A 214 10.66 15.55 -11.09
CA GLY A 214 10.36 14.91 -12.37
C GLY A 214 9.12 15.49 -13.06
N PRO A 215 8.91 15.16 -14.35
CA PRO A 215 7.73 15.58 -15.08
C PRO A 215 6.48 14.84 -14.56
N ASP A 216 5.34 15.53 -14.58
CA ASP A 216 4.05 14.83 -14.41
C ASP A 216 3.78 13.91 -15.61
N ILE A 217 3.06 12.82 -15.37
CA ILE A 217 2.69 11.83 -16.39
C ILE A 217 1.16 11.87 -16.51
N SER A 218 0.69 12.41 -17.63
CA SER A 218 -0.75 12.56 -17.92
C SER A 218 -1.36 11.38 -18.67
N GLU A 219 -0.52 10.55 -19.28
CA GLU A 219 -0.89 9.33 -20.00
C GLU A 219 0.26 8.32 -19.93
N LEU A 220 -0.08 7.03 -19.91
CA LEU A 220 0.90 5.95 -19.97
C LEU A 220 0.41 4.87 -20.94
N ILE A 221 1.10 4.73 -22.08
CA ILE A 221 0.77 3.72 -23.09
C ILE A 221 1.81 2.61 -23.05
N LEU A 222 1.37 1.40 -22.69
CA LEU A 222 2.20 0.21 -22.66
C LEU A 222 2.24 -0.45 -24.04
N SER A 223 3.43 -0.61 -24.62
CA SER A 223 3.60 -1.35 -25.88
C SER A 223 3.54 -2.86 -25.64
N ASP A 224 4.60 -3.41 -25.04
CA ASP A 224 4.76 -4.86 -24.79
C ASP A 224 5.37 -5.07 -23.40
N LEU A 225 4.54 -4.98 -22.34
CA LEU A 225 4.99 -5.24 -20.98
C LEU A 225 4.60 -6.66 -20.52
N ALA A 226 5.56 -7.39 -19.96
CA ALA A 226 5.29 -8.66 -19.28
C ALA A 226 5.67 -8.56 -17.79
N VAL A 227 4.74 -8.95 -16.92
CA VAL A 227 4.95 -9.05 -15.46
C VAL A 227 4.97 -10.53 -15.08
N ALA A 228 6.16 -11.02 -14.71
CA ALA A 228 6.36 -12.37 -14.22
C ALA A 228 6.17 -12.43 -12.69
N GLY A 229 5.01 -12.93 -12.27
CA GLY A 229 4.60 -13.09 -10.88
C GLY A 229 3.70 -11.95 -10.39
N ALA A 230 2.59 -12.31 -9.76
CA ALA A 230 1.69 -11.41 -9.03
C ALA A 230 1.84 -11.65 -7.52
N GLY A 231 3.10 -11.61 -7.06
CA GLY A 231 3.46 -11.61 -5.65
C GLY A 231 3.23 -10.26 -4.98
N ALA A 232 3.87 -10.01 -3.82
CA ALA A 232 3.80 -8.70 -3.16
C ALA A 232 4.33 -7.58 -4.06
N GLY A 233 5.54 -7.76 -4.63
CA GLY A 233 6.12 -6.79 -5.58
C GLY A 233 5.34 -6.68 -6.89
N GLY A 234 4.86 -7.81 -7.42
CA GLY A 234 4.05 -7.82 -8.66
C GLY A 234 2.72 -7.08 -8.48
N THR A 235 1.99 -7.35 -7.40
CA THR A 235 0.74 -6.63 -7.08
C THR A 235 0.99 -5.16 -6.76
N ALA A 236 2.09 -4.80 -6.09
CA ALA A 236 2.46 -3.39 -5.88
C ALA A 236 2.75 -2.66 -7.20
N SER A 237 3.48 -3.32 -8.11
CA SER A 237 3.81 -2.76 -9.43
C SER A 237 2.55 -2.57 -10.28
N LEU A 238 1.68 -3.59 -10.34
CA LEU A 238 0.42 -3.54 -11.09
C LEU A 238 -0.58 -2.53 -10.50
N TYR A 239 -0.66 -2.43 -9.17
CA TYR A 239 -1.46 -1.41 -8.50
C TYR A 239 -0.96 -0.01 -8.84
N THR A 240 0.36 0.20 -8.85
CA THR A 240 0.98 1.46 -9.26
C THR A 240 0.69 1.78 -10.73
N LEU A 241 0.85 0.81 -11.62
CA LEU A 241 0.52 0.97 -13.04
C LEU A 241 -0.93 1.39 -13.24
N ALA A 242 -1.88 0.68 -12.61
CA ALA A 242 -3.30 1.00 -12.67
C ALA A 242 -3.68 2.36 -12.07
N SER A 243 -2.73 3.02 -11.38
CA SER A 243 -2.95 4.35 -10.81
C SER A 243 -2.46 5.48 -11.71
N PHE A 244 -1.81 5.16 -12.84
CA PHE A 244 -1.48 6.18 -13.84
C PHE A 244 -2.74 6.65 -14.56
N PRO A 245 -2.87 7.96 -14.84
CA PRO A 245 -3.96 8.49 -15.65
C PRO A 245 -3.88 7.93 -17.08
N GLN A 246 -5.04 7.67 -17.69
CA GLN A 246 -5.14 7.20 -19.08
C GLN A 246 -4.21 6.02 -19.41
N LEU A 247 -4.08 5.04 -18.49
CA LEU A 247 -3.31 3.82 -18.74
C LEU A 247 -3.99 2.99 -19.84
N ALA A 248 -3.26 2.74 -20.92
CA ALA A 248 -3.73 1.89 -22.01
C ALA A 248 -2.61 1.00 -22.59
N GLY A 249 -2.98 0.10 -23.51
CA GLY A 249 -2.01 -0.71 -24.26
C GLY A 249 -2.09 -2.20 -23.92
N GLN A 250 -0.96 -2.90 -23.95
CA GLN A 250 -0.91 -4.36 -23.74
C GLN A 250 -0.03 -4.75 -22.54
N LEU A 251 -0.56 -5.66 -21.72
CA LEU A 251 0.10 -6.25 -20.56
C LEU A 251 -0.08 -7.76 -20.57
N THR A 252 1.01 -8.51 -20.39
CA THR A 252 0.95 -9.95 -20.10
C THR A 252 1.30 -10.20 -18.64
N VAL A 253 0.48 -11.00 -17.95
CA VAL A 253 0.76 -11.41 -16.56
C VAL A 253 0.95 -12.92 -16.50
N VAL A 254 2.07 -13.35 -15.93
CA VAL A 254 2.42 -14.76 -15.73
C VAL A 254 2.38 -15.08 -14.25
N GLU A 255 1.30 -15.71 -13.77
CA GLU A 255 1.15 -16.11 -12.37
C GLU A 255 0.34 -17.42 -12.27
N PRO A 256 0.94 -18.51 -11.77
CA PRO A 256 0.24 -19.79 -11.67
C PRO A 256 -0.41 -20.06 -10.30
N GLY A 257 -0.20 -19.20 -9.30
CA GLY A 257 -0.61 -19.47 -7.92
C GLY A 257 -2.00 -18.94 -7.54
N ASN A 258 -2.50 -19.47 -6.43
CA ASN A 258 -3.72 -19.02 -5.77
C ASN A 258 -3.38 -18.09 -4.60
N LEU A 259 -4.35 -17.25 -4.24
CA LEU A 259 -4.27 -16.45 -3.02
C LEU A 259 -4.28 -17.36 -1.79
N LYS A 260 -3.53 -16.94 -0.77
CA LYS A 260 -3.46 -17.59 0.54
C LYS A 260 -3.74 -16.57 1.63
N ILE A 261 -4.19 -17.01 2.80
CA ILE A 261 -4.55 -16.14 3.92
C ILE A 261 -3.45 -15.13 4.30
N SER A 262 -2.18 -15.56 4.30
CA SER A 262 -1.08 -14.62 4.57
C SER A 262 -0.92 -13.52 3.54
N ASN A 263 -1.45 -13.67 2.32
CA ASN A 263 -1.29 -12.68 1.25
C ASN A 263 -2.02 -11.38 1.60
N LEU A 264 -3.07 -11.46 2.43
CA LEU A 264 -3.89 -10.32 2.85
C LEU A 264 -3.07 -9.23 3.55
N GLY A 265 -2.00 -9.57 4.26
CA GLY A 265 -1.13 -8.57 4.88
C GLY A 265 -0.24 -7.78 3.92
N ARG A 266 -0.17 -8.11 2.61
CA ARG A 266 0.83 -7.50 1.70
C ARG A 266 0.45 -7.41 0.22
N TYR A 267 -0.69 -7.95 -0.24
CA TYR A 267 -1.09 -7.93 -1.65
C TYR A 267 -2.14 -6.85 -1.85
N LEU A 268 -1.77 -5.73 -2.49
CA LEU A 268 -2.64 -4.55 -2.57
C LEU A 268 -3.97 -4.83 -3.30
N MET A 269 -3.95 -5.67 -4.32
CA MET A 269 -5.10 -5.89 -5.21
C MET A 269 -6.14 -6.90 -4.69
N SER A 270 -5.90 -7.52 -3.53
CA SER A 270 -6.76 -8.59 -3.01
C SER A 270 -7.44 -8.21 -1.70
N ASP A 271 -8.71 -8.59 -1.56
CA ASP A 271 -9.51 -8.42 -0.36
C ASP A 271 -9.60 -9.73 0.45
N TYR A 272 -10.26 -9.67 1.61
CA TYR A 272 -10.46 -10.82 2.48
C TYR A 272 -11.21 -11.95 1.76
N GLN A 273 -12.28 -11.61 1.03
CA GLN A 273 -13.16 -12.60 0.42
C GLN A 273 -12.43 -13.41 -0.66
N GLN A 274 -11.70 -12.73 -1.56
CA GLN A 274 -10.89 -13.37 -2.59
C GLN A 274 -9.82 -14.30 -2.01
N VAL A 275 -9.20 -13.87 -0.91
CA VAL A 275 -8.19 -14.66 -0.22
C VAL A 275 -8.82 -15.88 0.46
N HIS A 276 -9.98 -15.72 1.10
CA HIS A 276 -10.71 -16.79 1.76
C HIS A 276 -11.20 -17.85 0.76
N ASP A 277 -11.71 -17.40 -0.39
CA ASP A 277 -12.19 -18.27 -1.47
C ASP A 277 -11.05 -18.94 -2.26
N GLY A 278 -9.79 -18.60 -1.96
CA GLY A 278 -8.62 -19.17 -2.64
C GLY A 278 -8.58 -18.82 -4.14
N VAL A 279 -9.08 -17.64 -4.50
CA VAL A 279 -9.15 -17.16 -5.89
C VAL A 279 -7.75 -17.21 -6.52
N SER A 280 -7.69 -17.56 -7.82
CA SER A 280 -6.43 -17.52 -8.56
C SER A 280 -5.87 -16.09 -8.55
N LYS A 281 -4.57 -15.94 -8.31
CA LYS A 281 -3.97 -14.59 -8.28
C LYS A 281 -4.11 -13.88 -9.63
N LEU A 282 -4.04 -14.63 -10.73
CA LEU A 282 -4.25 -14.09 -12.07
C LEU A 282 -5.68 -13.53 -12.21
N SER A 283 -6.70 -14.25 -11.73
CA SER A 283 -8.08 -13.76 -11.75
C SER A 283 -8.28 -12.53 -10.86
N SER A 284 -7.63 -12.47 -9.69
CA SER A 284 -7.64 -11.27 -8.82
C SER A 284 -7.02 -10.06 -9.54
N VAL A 285 -5.88 -10.28 -10.23
CA VAL A 285 -5.23 -9.24 -11.05
C VAL A 285 -6.13 -8.76 -12.17
N GLN A 286 -6.73 -9.67 -12.94
CA GLN A 286 -7.62 -9.34 -14.05
C GLN A 286 -8.85 -8.55 -13.58
N SER A 287 -9.47 -8.97 -12.47
CA SER A 287 -10.62 -8.28 -11.88
C SER A 287 -10.29 -6.85 -11.47
N PHE A 288 -9.15 -6.66 -10.80
CA PHE A 288 -8.68 -5.33 -10.39
C PHE A 288 -8.36 -4.44 -11.60
N LEU A 289 -7.58 -4.93 -12.57
CA LEU A 289 -7.19 -4.15 -13.74
C LEU A 289 -8.40 -3.78 -14.60
N SER A 290 -9.36 -4.69 -14.77
CA SER A 290 -10.61 -4.37 -15.48
C SER A 290 -11.43 -3.26 -14.81
N SER A 291 -11.27 -3.09 -13.49
CA SER A 291 -12.00 -2.08 -12.72
C SER A 291 -11.31 -0.71 -12.71
N PHE A 292 -9.98 -0.68 -12.79
CA PHE A 292 -9.19 0.55 -12.58
C PHE A 292 -8.34 0.97 -13.79
N ALA A 293 -8.15 0.07 -14.76
CA ALA A 293 -7.46 0.31 -16.02
C ALA A 293 -8.18 -0.39 -17.18
N PRO A 294 -9.44 -0.01 -17.49
CA PRO A 294 -10.27 -0.72 -18.47
C PRO A 294 -9.71 -0.66 -19.91
N ASP A 295 -8.90 0.35 -20.22
CA ASP A 295 -8.27 0.53 -21.54
C ASP A 295 -6.96 -0.28 -21.69
N LEU A 296 -6.55 -1.01 -20.65
CA LEU A 296 -5.42 -1.92 -20.69
C LEU A 296 -5.87 -3.33 -21.10
N THR A 297 -5.35 -3.83 -22.21
CA THR A 297 -5.57 -5.20 -22.63
C THR A 297 -4.66 -6.15 -21.86
N VAL A 298 -5.25 -7.08 -21.11
CA VAL A 298 -4.50 -8.06 -20.30
C VAL A 298 -4.52 -9.44 -20.96
N GLY A 299 -3.39 -9.85 -21.53
CA GLY A 299 -3.18 -11.18 -22.09
C GLY A 299 -2.87 -12.22 -20.99
N PRO A 300 -3.62 -13.33 -20.88
CA PRO A 300 -3.28 -14.38 -19.92
C PRO A 300 -2.15 -15.27 -20.46
N HIS A 301 -1.13 -15.51 -19.63
CA HIS A 301 -0.17 -16.60 -19.87
C HIS A 301 -0.01 -17.47 -18.63
N VAL A 302 -0.70 -18.61 -18.65
CA VAL A 302 -0.46 -19.73 -17.75
C VAL A 302 0.34 -20.77 -18.52
N ARG A 303 1.68 -20.76 -18.40
CA ARG A 303 2.49 -21.92 -18.76
C ARG A 303 3.26 -22.40 -17.55
N TYR A 304 2.81 -23.52 -16.98
CA TYR A 304 3.74 -24.44 -16.35
C TYR A 304 4.52 -25.12 -17.47
N ALA A 305 5.80 -24.79 -17.64
CA ALA A 305 6.72 -25.70 -18.30
C ALA A 305 6.95 -26.88 -17.34
N ARG A 306 6.00 -27.83 -17.27
CA ARG A 306 6.28 -29.20 -16.86
C ARG A 306 6.28 -30.06 -18.11
N GLY A 307 7.35 -29.90 -18.89
CA GLY A 307 7.79 -30.89 -19.85
C GLY A 307 9.14 -31.40 -19.36
N SER A 308 9.18 -32.62 -18.86
CA SER A 308 10.39 -33.42 -18.80
C SER A 308 11.11 -33.31 -20.14
N VAL A 309 12.26 -32.64 -20.17
CA VAL A 309 13.21 -32.81 -21.26
C VAL A 309 13.82 -34.19 -21.06
N GLY A 310 13.12 -35.19 -21.58
CA GLY A 310 13.73 -36.46 -21.92
C GLY A 310 14.80 -36.14 -22.95
N CYS A 311 16.04 -36.21 -22.53
CA CYS A 311 17.17 -36.31 -23.43
C CYS A 311 17.05 -37.68 -24.12
N ALA A 312 16.48 -37.71 -25.31
CA ALA A 312 16.53 -38.87 -26.20
C ALA A 312 16.50 -38.39 -27.66
N ASP A 313 17.66 -38.57 -28.28
CA ASP A 313 17.86 -38.96 -29.67
C ASP A 313 17.56 -37.92 -30.78
N LEU A 314 18.58 -37.10 -31.05
CA LEU A 314 18.92 -36.67 -32.40
C LEU A 314 20.19 -37.39 -32.85
N GLU A 315 20.04 -38.62 -33.34
CA GLU A 315 20.95 -39.25 -34.30
C GLU A 315 20.13 -40.00 -35.36
N SER A 316 19.91 -39.35 -36.51
CA SER A 316 20.01 -39.92 -37.86
C SER A 316 19.78 -38.83 -38.90
#